data_AF-A0A7K2ZSH1-F1
#
_entry.id   AF-A0A7K2ZSH1-F1
#
_cell.length_a   1.000
_cell.length_b   1.000
_cell.length_c   1.000
_cell.angle_alpha   90.00
_cell.angle_beta   90.00
_cell.angle_gamma   90.00
#
_symmetry.space_group_name_H-M   'P 1'
#
loop_
_entity.id
_entity.type
_entity.pdbx_description
1 polymer ?
#
loop_
_entity_poly.entity_id
_entity_poly.type
_entity_poly.pdbx_seq_one_letter_code
_entity_poly.pdbx_strand_id
1 'polypeptide(L)'
;MNVTLPTAQSLRAALAGLLDGLPPKQAAQAVDRLIASYRGETPTGAPILRDRSDVVAYAAYRMPATFEAVRSALDALDEAAPDWAPATHTDVGGGTGAASWAVAGAWEGAATTVLDWAEPALALGRELAEASGVPA
;
A
#
# COMPACT_ATOMS: atom_id res chain seq x y z
N MET A 1 5.92 -16.87 15.94
CA MET A 1 6.89 -16.44 14.91
C MET A 1 6.30 -15.17 14.32
N ASN A 2 7.00 -14.05 14.36
CA ASN A 2 6.41 -12.72 14.16
C ASN A 2 6.17 -12.46 12.66
N VAL A 3 5.10 -13.04 12.09
CA VAL A 3 4.77 -13.05 10.65
C VAL A 3 4.74 -11.63 10.04
N THR A 4 4.45 -10.63 10.87
CA THR A 4 4.38 -9.21 10.53
C THR A 4 5.72 -8.56 10.19
N LEU A 5 6.84 -9.01 10.79
CA LEU A 5 8.18 -8.50 10.47
C LEU A 5 8.65 -8.89 9.05
N PRO A 6 8.46 -10.15 8.61
CA PRO A 6 8.60 -10.56 7.21
C PRO A 6 7.78 -9.69 6.25
N THR A 7 6.51 -9.40 6.55
CA THR A 7 5.65 -8.59 5.66
C THR A 7 6.16 -7.16 5.51
N ALA A 8 6.63 -6.55 6.60
CA ALA A 8 7.23 -5.21 6.59
C ALA A 8 8.54 -5.14 5.78
N GLN A 9 9.35 -6.20 5.81
CA GLN A 9 10.58 -6.29 5.03
C GLN A 9 10.29 -6.54 3.55
N SER A 10 9.35 -7.45 3.24
CA SER A 10 8.91 -7.74 1.88
C SER A 10 8.29 -6.51 1.22
N LEU A 11 7.47 -5.75 1.94
CA LEU A 11 6.90 -4.49 1.43
C LEU A 11 8.00 -3.48 1.07
N ARG A 12 8.98 -3.29 1.96
CA ARG A 12 10.11 -2.39 1.69
C ARG A 12 10.94 -2.85 0.50
N ALA A 13 11.19 -4.15 0.36
CA ALA A 13 11.93 -4.71 -0.76
C ALA A 13 11.16 -4.54 -2.08
N ALA A 14 9.86 -4.80 -2.09
CA ALA A 14 9.01 -4.62 -3.27
C ALA A 14 8.97 -3.15 -3.72
N LEU A 15 8.82 -2.21 -2.78
CA LEU A 15 8.86 -0.78 -3.07
C LEU A 15 10.24 -0.33 -3.59
N ALA A 16 11.33 -0.86 -3.04
CA ALA A 16 12.69 -0.57 -3.54
C ALA A 16 12.88 -1.07 -4.98
N GLY A 17 12.44 -2.29 -5.30
CA GLY A 17 12.51 -2.84 -6.66
C GLY A 17 11.74 -2.00 -7.68
N LEU A 18 10.59 -1.44 -7.30
CA LEU A 18 9.84 -0.52 -8.17
C LEU A 18 10.59 0.80 -8.43
N LEU A 19 11.30 1.32 -7.42
CA LEU A 19 12.09 2.55 -7.55
C LEU A 19 13.35 2.36 -8.39
N ASP A 20 13.99 1.18 -8.34
CA ASP A 20 15.18 0.88 -9.15
C ASP A 20 14.89 0.97 -10.66
N GLY A 21 13.65 0.74 -11.07
CA GLY A 21 13.18 0.88 -12.45
C GLY A 21 12.89 2.32 -12.89
N LEU A 22 12.95 3.31 -11.99
CA LEU A 22 12.66 4.72 -12.29
C LEU A 22 13.95 5.55 -12.35
N PRO A 23 14.16 6.35 -13.42
CA PRO A 23 15.23 7.32 -13.45
C PRO A 23 15.13 8.28 -12.24
N PRO A 24 16.23 8.54 -11.48
CA PRO A 24 16.18 9.35 -10.26
C PRO A 24 15.53 10.73 -10.45
N LYS A 25 15.72 11.32 -11.64
CA LYS A 25 15.12 12.59 -12.03
C LYS A 25 13.60 12.52 -12.15
N GLN A 26 13.05 11.41 -12.66
CA GLN A 26 11.60 11.22 -12.77
C GLN A 26 10.98 10.96 -11.39
N ALA A 27 11.65 10.18 -10.54
CA ALA A 27 11.20 9.95 -9.16
C ALA A 27 11.14 11.26 -8.36
N ALA A 28 12.18 12.09 -8.43
CA ALA A 28 12.20 13.40 -7.77
C ALA A 28 11.09 14.34 -8.29
N GLN A 29 10.90 14.41 -9.60
CA GLN A 29 9.84 15.22 -10.21
C GLN A 29 8.44 14.75 -9.84
N ALA A 30 8.23 13.43 -9.72
CA ALA A 30 6.98 12.85 -9.26
C ALA A 30 6.68 13.25 -7.81
N VAL A 31 7.68 13.16 -6.91
CA VAL A 31 7.55 13.60 -5.51
C VAL A 31 7.22 15.10 -5.43
N ASP A 32 7.92 15.95 -6.20
CA ASP A 32 7.67 17.39 -6.21
C ASP A 32 6.25 17.74 -6.67
N ARG A 33 5.75 17.08 -7.73
CA ARG A 33 4.35 17.22 -8.19
C ARG A 33 3.37 16.80 -7.09
N LEU A 34 3.65 15.70 -6.41
CA LEU A 34 2.79 15.17 -5.35
C LEU A 34 2.70 16.09 -4.14
N ILE A 35 3.84 16.66 -3.71
CA ILE A 35 3.89 17.66 -2.63
C ILE A 35 3.11 18.92 -3.03
N ALA A 36 3.25 19.37 -4.29
CA ALA A 36 2.52 20.53 -4.79
C ALA A 36 1.00 20.28 -4.85
N SER A 37 0.56 19.11 -5.31
CA SER A 37 -0.86 18.75 -5.37
C SER A 37 -1.51 18.58 -3.99
N TYR A 38 -0.76 18.17 -2.96
CA TYR A 38 -1.27 18.09 -1.57
C TYR A 38 -1.34 19.45 -0.87
N ARG A 39 -0.61 20.47 -1.34
CA ARG A 39 -0.59 21.83 -0.78
C ARG A 39 -1.47 22.84 -1.53
N GLY A 40 -1.99 22.46 -2.70
CA GLY A 40 -2.90 23.27 -3.52
C GLY A 40 -4.36 22.81 -3.40
N GLU A 41 -5.23 23.37 -4.25
CA GLU A 41 -6.61 22.88 -4.38
C GLU A 41 -6.61 21.49 -5.05
N THR A 42 -7.11 20.47 -4.35
CA THR A 42 -7.28 19.13 -4.88
C THR A 42 -8.31 19.16 -6.02
N PRO A 43 -7.93 18.87 -7.30
CA PRO A 43 -8.88 18.87 -8.39
C PRO A 43 -9.89 17.74 -8.19
N THR A 44 -11.16 18.07 -7.96
CA THR A 44 -12.23 17.10 -7.66
C THR A 44 -12.71 16.30 -8.88
N GLY A 45 -12.24 16.65 -10.08
CA GLY A 45 -12.71 16.05 -11.34
C GLY A 45 -11.88 14.87 -11.88
N ALA A 46 -10.69 14.59 -11.32
CA ALA A 46 -9.85 13.48 -11.77
C ALA A 46 -8.84 13.04 -10.70
N PRO A 47 -8.48 11.75 -10.62
CA PRO A 47 -7.51 11.23 -9.65
C PRO A 47 -6.18 12.01 -9.71
N ILE A 48 -5.55 12.19 -8.54
CA ILE A 48 -4.22 12.82 -8.41
C ILE A 48 -3.14 11.91 -9.02
N LEU A 49 -3.27 10.59 -8.82
CA LEU A 49 -2.35 9.58 -9.30
C LEU A 49 -2.73 9.17 -10.73
N ARG A 50 -2.09 9.79 -11.73
CA ARG A 50 -2.46 9.62 -13.15
C ARG A 50 -1.47 8.80 -13.96
N ASP A 51 -0.19 8.83 -13.59
CA ASP A 51 0.86 8.08 -14.26
C ASP A 51 1.61 7.15 -13.30
N ARG A 52 2.25 6.13 -13.86
CA ARG A 52 2.92 5.08 -13.09
C ARG A 52 4.04 5.65 -12.21
N SER A 53 4.81 6.61 -12.69
CA SER A 53 5.89 7.24 -11.93
C SER A 53 5.36 7.93 -10.67
N ASP A 54 4.25 8.66 -10.78
CA ASP A 54 3.61 9.34 -9.66
C ASP A 54 3.06 8.34 -8.64
N VAL A 55 2.45 7.24 -9.09
CA VAL A 55 1.93 6.18 -8.19
C VAL A 55 3.06 5.46 -7.48
N VAL A 56 4.14 5.10 -8.17
CA VAL A 56 5.31 4.42 -7.56
C VAL A 56 5.97 5.33 -6.53
N ALA A 57 6.20 6.61 -6.88
CA ALA A 57 6.75 7.59 -5.95
C ALA A 57 5.83 7.80 -4.73
N TYR A 58 4.52 7.88 -4.97
CA TYR A 58 3.52 7.96 -3.90
C TYR A 58 3.58 6.76 -2.97
N ALA A 59 3.57 5.55 -3.52
CA ALA A 59 3.60 4.30 -2.77
C ALA A 59 4.87 4.25 -1.91
N ALA A 60 6.04 4.49 -2.51
CA ALA A 60 7.30 4.51 -1.77
C ALA A 60 7.30 5.53 -0.61
N TYR A 61 6.70 6.70 -0.82
CA TYR A 61 6.67 7.76 0.18
C TYR A 61 5.63 7.53 1.29
N ARG A 62 4.44 7.03 0.96
CA ARG A 62 3.29 6.98 1.88
C ARG A 62 2.96 5.59 2.41
N MET A 63 3.10 4.56 1.57
CA MET A 63 2.65 3.21 1.88
C MET A 63 3.32 2.64 3.15
N PRO A 64 4.64 2.82 3.41
CA PRO A 64 5.25 2.29 4.63
C PRO A 64 4.63 2.84 5.92
N ALA A 65 4.31 4.13 5.96
CA ALA A 65 3.71 4.76 7.12
C ALA A 65 2.26 4.29 7.32
N THR A 66 1.47 4.18 6.23
CA THR A 66 0.11 3.65 6.31
C THR A 66 0.11 2.18 6.74
N PHE A 67 1.03 1.36 6.20
CA PHE A 67 1.19 -0.04 6.60
C PHE A 67 1.45 -0.16 8.11
N GLU A 68 2.41 0.57 8.67
CA GLU A 68 2.71 0.50 10.11
C GLU A 68 1.56 1.00 10.99
N ALA A 69 0.83 2.03 10.56
CA ALA A 69 -0.34 2.52 11.27
C ALA A 69 -1.46 1.47 11.32
N VAL A 70 -1.76 0.82 10.19
CA VAL A 70 -2.76 -0.26 10.14
C VAL A 70 -2.28 -1.45 10.95
N ARG A 71 -1.02 -1.87 10.78
CA ARG A 71 -0.40 -2.97 11.54
C ARG A 71 -0.57 -2.78 13.04
N SER A 72 -0.25 -1.58 13.56
CA SER A 72 -0.42 -1.26 14.98
C SER A 72 -1.88 -1.34 15.44
N ALA A 73 -2.84 -0.98 14.58
CA ALA A 73 -4.26 -1.10 14.91
C ALA A 73 -4.73 -2.56 14.90
N LEU A 74 -4.23 -3.38 13.98
CA LEU A 74 -4.53 -4.81 13.92
C LEU A 74 -3.90 -5.57 15.09
N ASP A 75 -2.66 -5.23 15.49
CA ASP A 75 -2.02 -5.80 16.68
C ASP A 75 -2.89 -5.54 17.93
N ALA A 76 -3.38 -4.31 18.11
CA ALA A 76 -4.27 -3.98 19.23
C ALA A 76 -5.62 -4.69 19.16
N LEU A 77 -6.11 -4.99 17.95
CA LEU A 77 -7.35 -5.73 17.74
C LEU A 77 -7.18 -7.22 18.07
N ASP A 78 -6.06 -7.82 17.68
CA ASP A 78 -5.70 -9.19 18.03
C ASP A 78 -5.56 -9.35 19.55
N GLU A 79 -4.91 -8.39 20.22
CA GLU A 79 -4.82 -8.38 21.70
C GLU A 79 -6.21 -8.29 22.38
N ALA A 80 -7.12 -7.50 21.83
CA ALA A 80 -8.46 -7.30 22.38
C ALA A 80 -9.43 -8.46 22.06
N ALA A 81 -9.21 -9.17 20.95
CA ALA A 81 -10.06 -10.23 20.43
C ALA A 81 -9.24 -11.37 19.77
N PRO A 82 -8.50 -12.16 20.56
CA PRO A 82 -7.51 -13.12 20.04
C PRO A 82 -8.12 -14.29 19.25
N ASP A 83 -9.42 -14.56 19.43
CA ASP A 83 -10.14 -15.60 18.69
C ASP A 83 -10.76 -15.07 17.38
N TRP A 84 -10.64 -13.76 17.10
CA TRP A 84 -11.20 -13.16 15.90
C TRP A 84 -10.22 -13.27 14.72
N ALA A 85 -10.61 -14.08 13.73
CA ALA A 85 -9.87 -14.26 12.49
C ALA A 85 -10.80 -14.04 11.28
N PRO A 86 -10.72 -12.88 10.60
CA PRO A 86 -11.57 -12.61 9.44
C PRO A 86 -11.12 -13.41 8.21
N ALA A 87 -12.08 -14.06 7.54
CA ALA A 87 -11.81 -14.73 6.26
C ALA A 87 -11.66 -13.75 5.09
N THR A 88 -12.25 -12.56 5.19
CA THR A 88 -12.26 -11.55 4.12
C THR A 88 -12.07 -10.15 4.67
N HIS A 89 -11.37 -9.31 3.92
CA HIS A 89 -11.14 -7.89 4.21
C HIS A 89 -11.47 -7.04 2.98
N THR A 90 -12.17 -5.91 3.19
CA THR A 90 -12.49 -4.94 2.14
C THR A 90 -11.85 -3.61 2.48
N ASP A 91 -10.94 -3.13 1.62
CA ASP A 91 -10.21 -1.88 1.77
C ASP A 91 -10.82 -0.79 0.87
N VAL A 92 -11.59 0.13 1.45
CA VAL A 92 -12.29 1.18 0.71
C VAL A 92 -11.42 2.45 0.67
N GLY A 93 -11.08 2.90 -0.54
CA GLY A 93 -10.10 3.96 -0.74
C GLY A 93 -8.67 3.49 -0.47
N GLY A 94 -8.40 2.20 -0.64
CA GLY A 94 -7.13 1.57 -0.26
C GLY A 94 -5.93 1.95 -1.12
N GLY A 95 -6.15 2.62 -2.25
CA GLY A 95 -5.11 3.06 -3.18
C GLY A 95 -4.23 1.90 -3.64
N THR A 96 -2.96 1.95 -3.26
CA THR A 96 -1.95 0.93 -3.59
C THR A 96 -1.98 -0.28 -2.66
N GLY A 97 -2.97 -0.39 -1.77
CA GLY A 97 -3.23 -1.55 -0.93
C GLY A 97 -2.35 -1.64 0.33
N ALA A 98 -2.01 -0.53 0.98
CA ALA A 98 -1.17 -0.57 2.19
C ALA A 98 -1.76 -1.48 3.30
N ALA A 99 -3.08 -1.45 3.48
CA ALA A 99 -3.77 -2.23 4.48
C ALA A 99 -3.77 -3.74 4.16
N SER A 100 -3.77 -4.12 2.87
CA SER A 100 -3.75 -5.54 2.48
C SER A 100 -2.49 -6.25 2.99
N TRP A 101 -1.34 -5.56 2.96
CA TRP A 101 -0.08 -6.08 3.49
C TRP A 101 -0.11 -6.23 5.01
N ALA A 102 -0.75 -5.31 5.73
CA ALA A 102 -0.89 -5.42 7.18
C ALA A 102 -1.81 -6.59 7.55
N VAL A 103 -2.94 -6.74 6.85
CA VAL A 103 -3.88 -7.86 7.03
C VAL A 103 -3.22 -9.21 6.75
N ALA A 104 -2.46 -9.32 5.65
CA ALA A 104 -1.73 -10.54 5.32
C ALA A 104 -0.66 -10.93 6.36
N GLY A 105 -0.13 -9.94 7.11
CA GLY A 105 0.78 -10.19 8.23
C GLY A 105 0.07 -10.56 9.54
N ALA A 106 -1.19 -10.15 9.71
CA ALA A 106 -1.98 -10.41 10.92
C ALA A 106 -2.73 -11.75 10.86
N TRP A 107 -3.35 -12.07 9.72
CA TRP A 107 -4.15 -13.29 9.56
C TRP A 107 -3.76 -14.06 8.30
N GLU A 108 -3.43 -15.33 8.47
CA GLU A 108 -3.13 -16.24 7.38
C GLU A 108 -4.41 -16.55 6.57
N GLY A 109 -4.35 -16.42 5.25
CA GLY A 109 -5.44 -16.79 4.34
C GLY A 109 -6.60 -15.80 4.24
N ALA A 110 -6.52 -14.62 4.87
CA ALA A 110 -7.53 -13.57 4.74
C ALA A 110 -7.52 -12.97 3.33
N ALA A 111 -8.61 -13.15 2.58
CA ALA A 111 -8.73 -12.61 1.22
C ALA A 111 -9.03 -11.10 1.27
N THR A 112 -8.22 -10.28 0.59
CA THR A 112 -8.43 -8.82 0.53
C THR A 112 -9.00 -8.38 -0.82
N THR A 113 -10.03 -7.54 -0.79
CA THR A 113 -10.54 -6.77 -1.93
C THR A 113 -10.25 -5.29 -1.73
N VAL A 114 -9.53 -4.66 -2.66
CA VAL A 114 -9.25 -3.20 -2.63
C VAL A 114 -10.18 -2.49 -3.61
N LEU A 115 -10.88 -1.47 -3.11
CA LEU A 115 -11.77 -0.62 -3.89
C LEU A 115 -11.20 0.79 -3.91
N ASP A 116 -10.80 1.29 -5.07
CA ASP A 116 -10.32 2.66 -5.22
C ASP A 116 -10.79 3.25 -6.55
N TRP A 117 -10.83 4.58 -6.62
CA TRP A 117 -11.15 5.28 -7.87
C TRP A 117 -9.91 5.38 -8.78
N ALA A 118 -8.70 5.39 -8.23
CA ALA A 118 -7.47 5.51 -8.99
C ALA A 118 -7.02 4.15 -9.56
N GLU A 119 -7.43 3.86 -10.81
CA GLU A 119 -6.98 2.64 -11.52
C GLU A 119 -5.45 2.46 -11.55
N PRO A 120 -4.61 3.51 -11.72
CA PRO A 120 -3.16 3.36 -11.64
C PRO A 120 -2.67 2.88 -10.27
N ALA A 121 -3.35 3.26 -9.18
CA ALA A 121 -3.02 2.79 -7.82
C ALA A 121 -3.41 1.32 -7.64
N LEU A 122 -4.59 0.92 -8.13
CA LEU A 122 -5.03 -0.48 -8.12
C LEU A 122 -4.09 -1.38 -8.94
N ALA A 123 -3.65 -0.91 -10.12
CA ALA A 123 -2.71 -1.64 -10.95
C ALA A 123 -1.37 -1.85 -10.24
N LEU A 124 -0.82 -0.82 -9.59
CA LEU A 124 0.41 -0.97 -8.80
C LEU A 124 0.21 -1.87 -7.58
N GLY A 125 -0.93 -1.75 -6.90
CA GLY A 125 -1.26 -2.60 -5.74
C GLY A 125 -1.30 -4.08 -6.10
N ARG A 126 -1.83 -4.43 -7.28
CA ARG A 126 -1.81 -5.82 -7.79
C ARG A 126 -0.39 -6.33 -8.05
N GLU A 127 0.44 -5.52 -8.72
CA GLU A 127 1.85 -5.86 -8.97
C GLU A 127 2.64 -6.08 -7.67
N LEU A 128 2.43 -5.21 -6.68
CA LEU A 128 3.01 -5.36 -5.34
C LEU A 128 2.53 -6.65 -4.67
N ALA A 129 1.24 -6.95 -4.72
CA ALA A 129 0.68 -8.17 -4.14
C ALA A 129 1.27 -9.44 -4.79
N GLU A 130 1.41 -9.46 -6.12
CA GLU A 130 2.05 -10.57 -6.85
C GLU A 130 3.53 -10.75 -6.45
N ALA A 131 4.24 -9.65 -6.20
CA ALA A 131 5.63 -9.68 -5.74
C ALA A 131 5.81 -10.08 -4.26
N SER A 132 4.71 -10.11 -3.47
CA SER A 132 4.77 -10.39 -2.03
C SER A 132 5.12 -11.83 -1.69
N GLY A 133 4.90 -12.77 -2.63
CA GLY A 133 5.03 -14.20 -2.41
C GLY A 133 3.95 -14.81 -1.49
N VAL A 134 2.94 -14.03 -1.09
CA VAL A 134 1.77 -14.49 -0.35
C VAL A 134 0.75 -15.05 -1.35
N PRO A 135 0.23 -16.28 -1.15
CA PRO A 135 -0.81 -16.85 -2.01
C PRO A 135 -2.04 -15.95 -2.07
N ALA A 136 -2.64 -15.83 -3.26
CA ALA A 136 -3.89 -15.11 -3.49
C ALA A 136 -5.10 -15.80 -2.84
#